data_AF-U1P656-F1
#
_entry.id   AF-U1P656-F1
#
_cell.length_a   1.000
_cell.length_b   1.000
_cell.length_c   1.000
_cell.angle_alpha   90.00
_cell.angle_beta   90.00
_cell.angle_gamma   90.00
#
_symmetry.space_group_name_H-M   'P 1'
#
loop_
_entity.id
_entity.type
_entity.pdbx_description
1 polymer ?
#
loop_
_entity_poly.entity_id
_entity_poly.type
_entity_poly.pdbx_seq_one_letter_code
_entity_poly.pdbx_strand_id
1 'polypeptide(L)' 'MSNRVVEGRMVTAESLAELIEGETPMEATEIEDADRECPDCGGNVLEVGYMPSVTDFLTGYKCQDCAWSDTESDE' A
#
# COMPACT_ATOMS: atom_id res chain seq x y z
N MET A 1 -12.13 -7.90 -1.15
CA MET A 1 -12.33 -6.44 -1.42
C MET A 1 -12.57 -5.74 -0.10
N SER A 2 -11.49 -5.50 0.65
CA SER A 2 -11.55 -4.79 1.93
C SER A 2 -10.98 -3.40 1.70
N ASN A 3 -11.85 -2.46 1.33
CA ASN A 3 -11.48 -1.05 1.29
C ASN A 3 -10.99 -0.63 2.69
N ARG A 4 -9.96 0.20 2.76
CA ARG A 4 -9.40 0.69 4.03
C ARG A 4 -9.50 2.20 4.10
N VAL A 5 -9.40 2.72 5.31
CA VAL A 5 -9.30 4.17 5.54
C VAL A 5 -7.83 4.52 5.68
N VAL A 6 -7.37 5.46 4.86
CA VAL A 6 -6.00 6.01 4.86
C VAL A 6 -6.11 7.51 4.80
N GLU A 7 -5.46 8.21 5.73
CA GLU A 7 -5.45 9.67 5.85
C GLU A 7 -6.89 10.26 5.86
N GLY A 8 -7.83 9.55 6.47
CA GLY A 8 -9.25 9.91 6.54
C GLY A 8 -10.06 9.70 5.26
N ARG A 9 -9.50 9.02 4.25
CA ARG A 9 -10.16 8.72 2.97
C ARG A 9 -10.31 7.22 2.77
N MET A 10 -11.41 6.81 2.16
CA MET A 10 -11.60 5.42 1.77
C MET A 10 -10.79 5.13 0.51
N VAL A 11 -9.93 4.13 0.58
CA VAL A 11 -9.05 3.68 -0.52
C VAL A 11 -9.36 2.23 -0.90
N THR A 12 -9.29 1.95 -2.20
CA THR A 12 -9.24 0.60 -2.75
C THR A 12 -7.79 0.14 -2.83
N ALA A 13 -7.57 -1.14 -3.12
CA ALA A 13 -6.22 -1.67 -3.31
C ALA A 13 -5.46 -0.94 -4.43
N GLU A 14 -6.10 -0.72 -5.57
CA GLU A 14 -5.51 -0.02 -6.71
C GLU A 14 -5.14 1.43 -6.35
N SER A 15 -6.03 2.16 -5.67
CA SER A 15 -5.73 3.53 -5.24
C SER A 15 -4.68 3.59 -4.13
N LEU A 16 -4.60 2.57 -3.27
CA LEU A 16 -3.57 2.48 -2.25
C LEU A 16 -2.19 2.26 -2.90
N ALA A 17 -2.09 1.32 -3.84
CA ALA A 17 -0.89 1.08 -4.62
C ALA A 17 -0.49 2.33 -5.43
N GLU A 18 -1.44 3.03 -6.06
CA GLU A 18 -1.18 4.30 -6.74
C GLU A 18 -0.63 5.39 -5.80
N LEU A 19 -1.14 5.47 -4.56
CA LEU A 19 -0.62 6.41 -3.57
C LEU A 19 0.82 6.11 -3.14
N ILE A 20 1.23 4.85 -3.20
CA ILE A 20 2.57 4.39 -2.80
C ILE A 20 3.55 4.56 -3.96
N GLU A 21 3.21 4.04 -5.15
CA GLU A 21 4.08 4.04 -6.34
C GLU A 21 4.09 5.39 -7.06
N GLY A 22 3.01 6.16 -6.94
CA GLY A 22 2.78 7.40 -7.68
C GLY A 22 2.21 7.20 -9.10
N GLU A 23 2.05 5.95 -9.54
CA GLU A 23 1.45 5.57 -10.81
C GLU A 23 0.39 4.47 -10.60
N THR A 24 -0.64 4.44 -11.45
CA THR A 24 -1.69 3.42 -11.36
C THR A 24 -1.11 2.04 -11.75
N PRO A 25 -1.22 1.00 -10.88
CA PRO A 25 -0.72 -0.33 -11.21
C PRO A 25 -1.56 -1.00 -12.30
N MET A 26 -1.02 -2.06 -12.91
CA MET A 26 -1.82 -2.94 -13.77
C MET A 26 -2.82 -3.77 -12.96
N GLU A 27 -2.39 -4.29 -11.81
CA GLU A 27 -3.22 -5.11 -10.93
C GLU A 27 -2.78 -4.93 -9.48
N ALA A 28 -3.72 -5.08 -8.53
CA ALA A 28 -3.46 -5.00 -7.09
C ALA A 28 -4.19 -6.10 -6.34
N THR A 29 -3.55 -6.66 -5.32
CA THR A 29 -4.11 -7.68 -4.42
C THR A 29 -4.98 -7.03 -3.34
N GLU A 30 -5.53 -7.82 -2.42
CA GLU A 30 -6.25 -7.25 -1.29
C GLU A 30 -5.36 -6.47 -0.32
N ILE A 31 -5.98 -5.57 0.46
CA ILE A 31 -5.30 -4.76 1.47
C ILE A 31 -5.30 -5.52 2.79
N GLU A 32 -4.12 -5.70 3.37
CA GLU A 32 -3.91 -6.39 4.65
C GLU A 32 -3.26 -5.44 5.67
N ASP A 33 -3.34 -5.79 6.96
CA ASP A 33 -2.59 -5.08 8.00
C ASP A 33 -1.17 -5.62 8.03
N ALA A 34 -0.19 -4.75 7.85
CA ALA A 34 1.21 -5.16 7.81
C ALA A 34 1.70 -5.53 9.22
N ASP A 35 2.60 -6.51 9.31
CA ASP A 35 3.32 -6.86 10.54
C ASP A 35 4.42 -5.83 10.91
N ARG A 36 4.14 -4.53 10.73
CA ARG A 36 5.05 -3.43 11.07
C ARG A 36 4.31 -2.17 11.49
N GLU A 37 4.95 -1.39 12.35
CA GLU A 37 4.48 -0.06 12.74
C GLU A 37 5.11 1.02 11.86
N CYS A 38 4.39 2.14 11.69
CA CYS A 38 4.90 3.25 10.90
C CYS A 38 6.13 3.87 11.59
N PRO A 39 7.28 4.01 10.89
CA PRO A 39 8.49 4.57 11.49
C PRO A 39 8.36 6.07 11.84
N ASP A 40 7.50 6.81 11.13
CA ASP A 40 7.32 8.26 11.34
C ASP A 40 6.42 8.61 12.54
N CYS A 41 5.33 7.84 12.76
CA CYS A 41 4.31 8.20 13.77
C CYS A 41 3.92 7.08 14.72
N GLY A 42 4.40 5.84 14.52
CA GLY A 42 3.99 4.66 15.29
C GLY A 42 2.56 4.19 15.02
N GLY A 43 1.93 4.64 13.94
CA GLY A 43 0.58 4.22 13.52
C GLY A 43 0.56 2.85 12.82
N ASN A 44 -0.64 2.38 12.52
CA ASN A 44 -0.84 1.13 11.77
C ASN A 44 -0.42 1.31 10.31
N VAL A 45 0.21 0.27 9.77
CA VAL A 45 0.64 0.19 8.38
C VAL A 45 -0.22 -0.83 7.67
N LEU A 46 -0.69 -0.48 6.48
CA LEU A 46 -1.34 -1.40 5.56
C LEU A 46 -0.33 -1.87 4.53
N GLU A 47 -0.48 -3.13 4.11
CA GLU A 47 0.22 -3.67 2.96
C GLU A 47 -0.73 -3.96 1.81
N VAL A 48 -0.21 -3.82 0.59
CA VAL A 48 -0.89 -4.18 -0.65
C VAL A 48 0.14 -4.70 -1.65
N GLY A 49 -0.08 -5.91 -2.16
CA GLY A 49 0.67 -6.41 -3.31
C GLY A 49 0.16 -5.77 -4.59
N TYR A 50 1.04 -5.37 -5.50
CA TYR A 50 0.63 -4.85 -6.80
C TYR A 50 1.65 -5.14 -7.89
N MET A 51 1.16 -5.14 -9.12
CA MET A 51 1.95 -5.32 -10.32
C MET A 51 2.04 -3.99 -11.07
N PRO A 52 3.17 -3.26 -10.97
CA PRO A 52 3.37 -2.08 -11.81
C PRO A 52 3.61 -2.47 -13.28
N SER A 53 4.11 -3.69 -13.51
CA SER A 53 4.38 -4.25 -14.83
C SER A 53 4.00 -5.74 -14.87
N VAL A 54 3.91 -6.32 -16.07
CA VAL A 54 3.58 -7.75 -16.25
C VAL A 54 4.61 -8.72 -15.65
N THR A 55 5.83 -8.25 -15.35
CA THR A 55 6.93 -9.08 -14.82
C THR A 55 7.31 -8.75 -13.39
N ASP A 56 6.76 -7.68 -12.83
CA ASP A 56 7.15 -7.15 -11.52
C ASP A 56 5.99 -7.31 -10.54
N PHE A 57 6.30 -7.81 -9.36
CA PHE A 57 5.38 -7.86 -8.23
C PHE A 57 6.04 -7.20 -7.04
N LEU A 58 5.42 -6.14 -6.54
CA LEU A 58 5.90 -5.34 -5.42
C LEU A 58 4.91 -5.41 -4.27
N THR A 59 5.43 -5.34 -3.05
CA THR A 59 4.61 -5.16 -1.85
C THR A 59 4.76 -3.73 -1.38
N GLY A 60 3.68 -2.97 -1.48
CA GLY A 60 3.60 -1.60 -0.99
C GLY A 60 3.13 -1.55 0.46
N TYR A 61 3.70 -0.61 1.20
CA TYR A 61 3.34 -0.29 2.58
C TYR A 61 2.89 1.16 2.67
N LYS A 62 1.80 1.42 3.40
CA LYS A 62 1.29 2.78 3.64
C LYS A 62 0.79 2.93 5.06
N CYS A 63 1.24 3.99 5.72
CA CYS A 63 0.68 4.37 7.02
C CYS A 63 -0.76 4.88 6.86
N GLN A 64 -1.65 4.48 7.77
CA GLN A 64 -3.03 4.97 7.77
C GLN A 64 -3.18 6.42 8.23
N ASP A 65 -2.21 6.92 9.00
CA ASP A 65 -2.34 8.19 9.73
C ASP A 65 -1.46 9.32 9.16
N CYS A 66 -0.42 8.99 8.40
CA CYS A 66 0.52 9.97 7.86
C CYS A 66 0.93 9.67 6.41
N ALA A 67 1.76 10.55 5.85
CA ALA A 67 2.18 10.46 4.46
C ALA A 67 3.14 9.31 4.16
N TRP A 68 3.75 8.69 5.18
CA TRP A 68 4.76 7.63 5.00
C TRP A 68 4.23 6.46 4.17
N SER A 69 5.04 6.06 3.19
CA SER A 69 4.88 4.88 2.36
C SER A 69 6.25 4.30 2.03
N ASP A 70 6.28 3.02 1.70
CA ASP A 70 7.48 2.27 1.35
C ASP A 70 7.11 1.13 0.41
N THR A 71 8.06 0.61 -0.35
CA THR A 71 7.81 -0.47 -1.31
C THR A 71 8.98 -1.45 -1.28
N GLU A 72 8.67 -2.74 -1.19
CA GLU A 72 9.66 -3.81 -1.25
C GLU A 72 9.40 -4.68 -2.48
N SER A 73 10.46 -5.04 -3.19
CA SER A 73 10.40 -6.00 -4.30
C SER A 73 10.63 -7.42 -3.77
N ASP A 74 9.82 -8.38 -4.21
CA ASP A 74 10.04 -9.80 -3.93
C ASP A 74 11.07 -10.35 -4.96
N GLU A 75 12.37 -10.41 -4.60
CA GLU A 75 13.46 -10.99 -5.42
C GLU A 75 13.79 -12.45 -5.05
#